data_AF-A0A9E2DB97-F1
#
_entry.id   AF-A0A9E2DB97-F1
#
_cell.length_a   1.000
_cell.length_b   1.000
_cell.length_c   1.000
_cell.angle_alpha   90.00
_cell.angle_beta   90.00
_cell.angle_gamma   90.00
#
_symmetry.space_group_name_H-M   'P 1'
#
loop_
_entity.id
_entity.type
_entity.pdbx_description
1 polymer ?
#
loop_
_entity_poly.entity_id
_entity_poly.type
_entity_poly.pdbx_seq_one_letter_code
_entity_poly.pdbx_strand_id
1 'polypeptide(L)'
;MTEFVITKTLKKDFIEHLKSQKNPDLLSNYFFFIGDMLDIHPVIFPKEKKIYRSVDAVIKSLDDENKLCHETEILIHYGQEDVNDETTTIYICPFTGKVFGDNTSVNPQDAIYDWVSKCPENKERIGGLRVKRFLFSDDPELIKSYISDNVKTVKKTVYSSVVSGKLFHNKKAVIADFKKNYLKDISLEDVQSQKRFDIEESFLEILQEYVDEDAITEFVEALAEHDEFVPYVTQWAEVDEDEEEE
;
A
#
# COMPACT_ATOMS: atom_id res chain seq x y z
N MET A 1 31.11 19.71 15.85
CA MET A 1 31.34 19.44 17.28
C MET A 1 30.02 18.97 17.84
N THR A 2 29.80 17.68 17.67
CA THR A 2 28.58 16.94 17.98
C THR A 2 28.89 16.09 19.20
N GLU A 3 28.62 16.58 20.41
CA GLU A 3 28.90 15.81 21.62
C GLU A 3 27.99 14.56 21.69
N PHE A 4 28.59 13.37 21.69
CA PHE A 4 27.87 12.11 21.87
C PHE A 4 27.45 11.92 23.33
N VAL A 5 26.16 12.12 23.62
CA VAL A 5 25.60 11.85 24.95
C VAL A 5 25.07 10.42 25.01
N ILE A 6 25.86 9.51 25.56
CA ILE A 6 25.47 8.09 25.73
C ILE A 6 24.45 7.97 26.88
N THR A 7 23.17 7.82 26.52
CA THR A 7 22.11 7.60 27.51
C THR A 7 22.15 6.17 28.08
N LYS A 8 21.60 5.95 29.28
CA LYS A 8 21.63 4.63 29.95
C LYS A 8 20.91 3.52 29.18
N THR A 9 19.86 3.85 28.42
CA THR A 9 19.12 2.91 27.58
C THR A 9 19.95 2.51 26.38
N LEU A 10 20.45 3.49 25.64
CA LEU A 10 21.28 3.29 24.46
C LEU A 10 22.56 2.54 24.79
N LYS A 11 23.19 2.84 25.94
CA LYS A 11 24.34 2.11 26.47
C LYS A 11 24.06 0.61 26.61
N LYS A 12 22.92 0.27 27.21
CA LYS A 12 22.55 -1.12 27.48
C LYS A 12 22.31 -1.87 26.17
N ASP A 13 21.55 -1.27 25.27
CA ASP A 13 21.17 -1.87 23.99
C ASP A 13 22.40 -2.06 23.09
N PHE A 14 23.33 -1.10 23.10
CA PHE A 14 24.60 -1.19 22.39
C PHE A 14 25.55 -2.26 22.96
N ILE A 15 25.65 -2.41 24.28
CA ILE A 15 26.43 -3.49 24.91
C ILE A 15 25.85 -4.87 24.55
N GLU A 16 24.52 -5.02 24.57
CA GLU A 16 23.86 -6.26 24.18
C GLU A 16 24.14 -6.58 22.70
N HIS A 17 24.14 -5.56 21.83
CA HIS A 17 24.52 -5.69 20.42
C HIS A 17 25.98 -6.16 20.26
N LEU A 18 26.96 -5.48 20.89
CA LEU A 18 28.38 -5.84 20.82
C LEU A 18 28.66 -7.26 21.32
N LYS A 19 28.00 -7.69 22.39
CA LYS A 19 28.14 -9.06 22.94
C LYS A 19 27.55 -10.14 22.04
N SER A 20 26.59 -9.78 21.18
CA SER A 20 25.97 -10.73 20.25
C SER A 20 26.88 -11.04 19.05
N GLN A 21 27.84 -10.16 18.76
CA GLN A 21 28.77 -10.29 17.66
C GLN A 21 30.03 -11.05 18.07
N LYS A 22 30.53 -11.91 17.18
CA LYS A 22 31.75 -12.68 17.43
C LYS A 22 33.01 -11.82 17.25
N ASN A 23 33.01 -10.97 16.22
CA ASN A 23 34.04 -9.98 15.92
C ASN A 23 33.33 -8.65 15.61
N PRO A 24 33.19 -7.75 16.58
CA PRO A 24 32.58 -6.46 16.35
C PRO A 24 33.52 -5.55 15.55
N ASP A 25 33.06 -5.07 14.40
CA ASP A 25 33.78 -4.11 13.54
C ASP A 25 33.43 -2.66 13.92
N LEU A 26 34.40 -1.73 13.84
CA LEU A 26 34.20 -0.34 14.27
C LEU A 26 33.10 0.34 13.45
N LEU A 27 33.21 0.32 12.13
CA LEU A 27 32.30 1.02 11.23
C LEU A 27 30.88 0.48 11.35
N SER A 28 30.73 -0.84 11.33
CA SER A 28 29.41 -1.49 11.42
C SER A 28 28.70 -1.15 12.74
N ASN A 29 29.45 -1.15 13.85
CA ASN A 29 28.91 -0.81 15.17
C ASN A 29 28.65 0.69 15.34
N TYR A 30 29.47 1.55 14.73
CA TYR A 30 29.22 2.98 14.66
C TYR A 30 27.92 3.30 13.92
N PHE A 31 27.70 2.68 12.76
CA PHE A 31 26.46 2.85 12.00
C PHE A 31 25.23 2.34 12.76
N PHE A 32 25.37 1.23 13.49
CA PHE A 32 24.32 0.75 14.37
C PHE A 32 24.01 1.76 15.50
N PHE A 33 25.04 2.28 16.16
CA PHE A 33 24.91 3.26 17.24
C PHE A 33 24.22 4.54 16.78
N ILE A 34 24.64 5.10 15.63
CA ILE A 34 23.99 6.28 15.02
C ILE A 34 22.55 5.97 14.65
N GLY A 35 22.31 4.80 14.07
CA GLY A 35 20.99 4.33 13.70
C GLY A 35 20.02 4.38 14.88
N ASP A 36 20.44 3.89 16.04
CA ASP A 36 19.63 3.89 17.26
C ASP A 36 19.55 5.28 17.92
N MET A 37 20.68 6.00 18.01
CA MET A 37 20.76 7.33 18.61
C MET A 37 19.86 8.34 17.91
N LEU A 38 19.83 8.30 16.58
CA LEU A 38 19.10 9.24 15.75
C LEU A 38 17.77 8.65 15.23
N ASP A 39 17.37 7.44 15.62
CA ASP A 39 16.15 6.77 15.10
C ASP A 39 16.14 6.77 13.55
N ILE A 40 17.25 6.35 12.96
CA ILE A 40 17.47 6.25 11.52
C ILE A 40 17.29 4.79 11.10
N HIS A 41 16.27 4.55 10.29
CA HIS A 41 15.93 3.24 9.75
C HIS A 41 15.71 3.38 8.25
N PRO A 42 16.81 3.41 7.47
CA PRO A 42 16.74 3.79 6.07
C PRO A 42 15.86 2.84 5.27
N VAL A 43 15.06 3.41 4.38
CA VAL A 43 14.20 2.64 3.49
C VAL A 43 14.31 3.15 2.05
N ILE A 44 14.37 2.19 1.13
CA ILE A 44 14.33 2.45 -0.30
C ILE A 44 12.88 2.50 -0.72
N PHE A 45 12.53 3.54 -1.47
CA PHE A 45 11.32 3.57 -2.27
C PHE A 45 11.66 3.37 -3.76
N PRO A 46 11.49 2.14 -4.31
CA PRO A 46 11.98 1.82 -5.65
C PRO A 46 11.32 2.60 -6.78
N LYS A 47 10.07 3.05 -6.58
CA LYS A 47 9.30 3.75 -7.62
C LYS A 47 9.88 5.13 -7.92
N GLU A 48 10.36 5.84 -6.90
CA GLU A 48 11.02 7.15 -7.05
C GLU A 48 12.54 7.04 -7.13
N LYS A 49 13.09 5.83 -6.99
CA LYS A 49 14.53 5.58 -6.88
C LYS A 49 15.17 6.45 -5.80
N LYS A 50 14.52 6.56 -4.65
CA LYS A 50 14.97 7.41 -3.55
C LYS A 50 15.12 6.62 -2.25
N ILE A 51 16.12 6.95 -1.44
CA ILE A 51 16.36 6.45 -0.10
C ILE A 51 15.93 7.52 0.88
N TYR A 52 15.12 7.13 1.84
CA TYR A 52 14.61 8.01 2.89
C TYR A 52 15.15 7.56 4.25
N ARG A 53 15.24 8.50 5.20
CA ARG A 53 15.73 8.25 6.56
C ARG A 53 14.89 7.20 7.31
N SER A 54 13.57 7.23 7.10
CA SER A 54 12.64 6.34 7.79
C SER A 54 11.37 6.14 6.98
N VAL A 55 10.61 5.10 7.33
CA VAL A 55 9.29 4.82 6.76
C VAL A 55 8.35 6.03 6.89
N ASP A 56 8.37 6.69 8.05
CA ASP A 56 7.48 7.82 8.32
C ASP A 56 7.91 9.09 7.56
N ALA A 57 9.21 9.26 7.30
CA ALA A 57 9.70 10.31 6.41
C ALA A 57 9.15 10.14 4.98
N VAL A 58 9.15 8.90 4.45
CA VAL A 58 8.56 8.63 3.11
C VAL A 58 7.09 8.98 3.08
N ILE A 59 6.35 8.55 4.09
CA ILE A 59 4.90 8.77 4.14
C ILE A 59 4.60 10.26 4.21
N LYS A 60 5.34 11.00 5.04
CA LYS A 60 5.17 12.44 5.17
C LYS A 60 5.47 13.16 3.85
N SER A 61 6.61 12.86 3.22
CA SER A 61 6.97 13.43 1.92
C SER A 61 5.91 13.15 0.85
N LEU A 62 5.43 11.92 0.75
CA LEU A 62 4.40 11.55 -0.23
C LEU A 62 3.02 12.14 0.10
N ASP A 63 2.70 12.35 1.37
CA ASP A 63 1.43 12.95 1.79
C ASP A 63 1.43 14.46 1.52
N ASP A 64 2.54 15.16 1.83
CA ASP A 64 2.73 16.58 1.56
C ASP A 64 2.65 16.89 0.05
N GLU A 65 3.11 15.96 -0.79
CA GLU A 65 3.05 16.06 -2.25
C GLU A 65 1.74 15.54 -2.86
N ASN A 66 0.76 15.08 -2.05
CA ASN A 66 -0.46 14.40 -2.50
C ASN A 66 -0.21 13.18 -3.42
N LYS A 67 0.95 12.53 -3.28
CA LYS A 67 1.36 11.33 -4.05
C LYS A 67 1.10 10.02 -3.30
N LEU A 68 0.58 10.07 -2.08
CA LEU A 68 0.27 8.86 -1.31
C LEU A 68 -1.10 8.29 -1.70
N CYS A 69 -2.15 9.10 -1.58
CA CYS A 69 -3.52 8.71 -1.88
C CYS A 69 -4.41 9.90 -2.26
N HIS A 70 -5.48 9.61 -3.00
CA HIS A 70 -6.56 10.55 -3.25
C HIS A 70 -7.85 10.06 -2.59
N GLU A 71 -8.56 10.97 -1.94
CA GLU A 71 -9.94 10.73 -1.51
C GLU A 71 -10.87 10.94 -2.70
N THR A 72 -11.76 9.97 -2.97
CA THR A 72 -12.67 10.01 -4.12
C THR A 72 -14.00 9.37 -3.74
N GLU A 73 -15.09 9.88 -4.32
CA GLU A 73 -16.40 9.25 -4.20
C GLU A 73 -16.66 8.34 -5.39
N ILE A 74 -17.07 7.10 -5.12
CA ILE A 74 -17.57 6.18 -6.14
C ILE A 74 -19.08 6.04 -6.02
N LEU A 75 -19.75 6.05 -7.18
CA LEU A 75 -21.16 5.75 -7.32
C LEU A 75 -21.30 4.25 -7.55
N ILE A 76 -21.94 3.56 -6.61
CA ILE A 76 -22.25 2.15 -6.75
C ILE A 76 -23.73 2.02 -7.07
N HIS A 77 -24.04 1.55 -8.27
CA HIS A 77 -25.39 1.25 -8.72
C HIS A 77 -25.75 -0.17 -8.27
N TYR A 78 -26.73 -0.29 -7.38
CA TYR A 78 -27.26 -1.59 -6.95
C TYR A 78 -28.54 -1.91 -7.74
N GLY A 79 -28.46 -2.95 -8.58
CA GLY A 79 -29.56 -3.45 -9.41
C GLY A 79 -29.09 -3.71 -10.84
N GLN A 80 -29.63 -4.76 -11.47
CA GLN A 80 -29.54 -4.92 -12.93
C GLN A 80 -30.74 -4.16 -13.50
N GLU A 81 -30.51 -3.18 -14.37
CA GLU A 81 -31.58 -2.52 -15.11
C GLU A 81 -32.15 -3.54 -16.11
N ASP A 82 -33.42 -3.91 -15.95
CA ASP A 82 -34.11 -4.81 -16.88
C ASP A 82 -34.51 -4.05 -18.17
N VAL A 83 -34.74 -2.73 -18.08
CA VAL A 83 -35.12 -1.81 -19.17
C VAL A 83 -34.47 -0.44 -18.88
N ASN A 84 -33.90 0.22 -19.89
CA ASN A 84 -33.29 1.55 -19.78
C ASN A 84 -33.71 2.48 -20.95
N ASP A 85 -33.20 3.70 -20.99
CA ASP A 85 -33.55 4.71 -22.01
C ASP A 85 -33.17 4.31 -23.45
N GLU A 86 -32.25 3.36 -23.61
CA GLU A 86 -31.78 2.86 -24.91
C GLU A 86 -32.56 1.62 -25.38
N THR A 87 -33.45 1.05 -24.56
CA THR A 87 -34.25 -0.13 -24.90
C THR A 87 -35.28 0.20 -25.99
N THR A 88 -35.27 -0.55 -27.09
CA THR A 88 -36.24 -0.36 -28.19
C THR A 88 -37.36 -1.40 -28.22
N THR A 89 -37.07 -2.60 -27.72
CA THR A 89 -38.03 -3.70 -27.63
C THR A 89 -37.97 -4.32 -26.25
N ILE A 90 -39.13 -4.59 -25.66
CA ILE A 90 -39.25 -5.31 -24.39
C ILE A 90 -39.98 -6.64 -24.56
N TYR A 91 -39.56 -7.64 -23.79
CA TYR A 91 -40.17 -8.95 -23.71
C TYR A 91 -40.71 -9.17 -22.30
N ILE A 92 -42.00 -9.51 -22.18
CA ILE A 92 -42.75 -9.51 -20.92
C ILE A 92 -43.27 -10.91 -20.61
N CYS A 93 -42.98 -11.40 -19.41
CA CYS A 93 -43.52 -12.65 -18.90
C CYS A 93 -44.99 -12.45 -18.51
N PRO A 94 -45.95 -13.12 -19.16
CA PRO A 94 -47.39 -12.87 -18.95
C PRO A 94 -47.89 -13.35 -17.58
N PHE A 95 -47.09 -14.15 -16.87
CA PHE A 95 -47.45 -14.68 -15.56
C PHE A 95 -46.99 -13.77 -14.42
N THR A 96 -45.74 -13.28 -14.50
CA THR A 96 -45.10 -12.52 -13.41
C THR A 96 -44.98 -11.02 -13.69
N GLY A 97 -45.23 -10.60 -14.94
CA GLY A 97 -44.98 -9.23 -15.38
C GLY A 97 -43.50 -8.87 -15.52
N LYS A 98 -42.57 -9.82 -15.30
CA LYS A 98 -41.12 -9.56 -15.46
C LYS A 98 -40.78 -9.19 -16.90
N VAL A 99 -39.96 -8.17 -17.07
CA VAL A 99 -39.58 -7.60 -18.38
C VAL A 99 -38.10 -7.84 -18.67
N PHE A 100 -37.76 -7.98 -19.94
CA PHE A 100 -36.39 -8.08 -20.44
C PHE A 100 -36.25 -7.15 -21.66
N GLY A 101 -35.33 -6.19 -21.59
CA GLY A 101 -34.97 -5.31 -22.69
C GLY A 101 -34.04 -5.99 -23.69
N ASP A 102 -34.08 -5.53 -24.93
CA ASP A 102 -33.26 -6.01 -26.04
C ASP A 102 -31.76 -5.68 -25.90
N ASN A 103 -31.43 -4.58 -25.20
CA ASN A 103 -30.06 -4.13 -24.97
C ASN A 103 -29.50 -4.49 -23.58
N THR A 104 -30.35 -4.78 -22.60
CA THR A 104 -29.96 -5.13 -21.22
C THR A 104 -29.61 -6.62 -21.05
N SER A 105 -30.01 -7.46 -22.02
CA SER A 105 -29.77 -8.91 -22.04
C SER A 105 -29.06 -9.32 -23.33
N VAL A 106 -28.01 -10.15 -23.24
CA VAL A 106 -27.24 -10.64 -24.41
C VAL A 106 -28.13 -11.33 -25.45
N ASN A 107 -29.14 -12.09 -24.99
CA ASN A 107 -30.23 -12.58 -25.82
C ASN A 107 -31.55 -12.52 -25.03
N PRO A 108 -32.40 -11.52 -25.26
CA PRO A 108 -33.60 -11.29 -24.47
C PRO A 108 -34.66 -12.39 -24.64
N GLN A 109 -34.74 -13.00 -25.83
CA GLN A 109 -35.70 -14.06 -26.12
C GLN A 109 -35.35 -15.34 -25.36
N ASP A 110 -34.07 -15.73 -25.34
CA ASP A 110 -33.62 -16.88 -24.57
C ASP A 110 -33.78 -16.63 -23.06
N ALA A 111 -33.45 -15.42 -22.60
CA ALA A 111 -33.58 -15.03 -21.20
C ALA A 111 -35.04 -15.15 -20.71
N ILE A 112 -36.00 -14.65 -21.49
CA ILE A 112 -37.42 -14.79 -21.14
C ILE A 112 -37.92 -16.23 -21.30
N TYR A 113 -37.44 -16.97 -22.30
CA TYR A 113 -37.78 -18.40 -22.47
C TYR A 113 -37.34 -19.22 -21.26
N ASP A 114 -36.13 -19.01 -20.78
CA ASP A 114 -35.59 -19.65 -19.58
C ASP A 114 -36.39 -19.24 -18.34
N TRP A 115 -36.71 -17.96 -18.21
CA TRP A 115 -37.52 -17.46 -17.10
C TRP A 115 -38.91 -18.11 -17.06
N VAL A 116 -39.65 -18.10 -18.17
CA VAL A 116 -41.01 -18.67 -18.26
C VAL A 116 -41.03 -20.17 -17.99
N SER A 117 -39.95 -20.89 -18.34
CA SER A 117 -39.82 -22.32 -18.05
C SER A 117 -39.70 -22.63 -16.56
N LYS A 118 -38.98 -21.78 -15.82
CA LYS A 118 -38.72 -21.93 -14.37
C LYS A 118 -39.76 -21.19 -13.52
N CYS A 119 -40.56 -20.31 -14.12
CA CYS A 119 -41.54 -19.47 -13.44
C CYS A 119 -42.48 -20.28 -12.51
N PRO A 120 -42.51 -19.97 -11.20
CA PRO A 120 -43.36 -20.67 -10.24
C PRO A 120 -44.85 -20.37 -10.44
N GLU A 121 -45.19 -19.19 -10.97
CA GLU A 121 -46.57 -18.76 -11.22
C GLU A 121 -47.15 -19.33 -12.53
N ASN A 122 -46.31 -19.92 -13.39
CA ASN A 122 -46.75 -20.59 -14.61
C ASN A 122 -47.37 -21.96 -14.29
N LYS A 123 -48.71 -21.97 -14.18
CA LYS A 123 -49.52 -23.17 -13.96
C LYS A 123 -50.05 -23.79 -15.26
N GLU A 124 -49.87 -23.14 -16.40
CA GLU A 124 -50.35 -23.63 -17.69
C GLU A 124 -49.44 -24.74 -18.21
N ARG A 125 -50.04 -25.86 -18.63
CA ARG A 125 -49.33 -27.01 -19.22
C ARG A 125 -49.98 -27.49 -20.51
N ILE A 126 -49.15 -27.79 -21.51
CA ILE A 126 -49.54 -28.45 -22.75
C ILE A 126 -48.69 -29.72 -22.88
N GLY A 127 -49.32 -30.88 -22.98
CA GLY A 127 -48.61 -32.17 -23.07
C GLY A 127 -47.76 -32.51 -21.85
N GLY A 128 -48.11 -31.99 -20.66
CA GLY A 128 -47.36 -32.20 -19.41
C GLY A 128 -46.20 -31.23 -19.17
N LEU A 129 -45.78 -30.46 -20.18
CA LEU A 129 -44.73 -29.43 -20.11
C LEU A 129 -45.34 -28.05 -19.85
N ARG A 130 -44.60 -27.17 -19.14
CA ARG A 130 -45.00 -25.78 -18.92
C ARG A 130 -45.04 -25.01 -20.23
N VAL A 131 -46.08 -24.19 -20.41
CA VAL A 131 -46.24 -23.35 -21.61
C VAL A 131 -45.14 -22.28 -21.63
N LYS A 132 -44.42 -22.21 -22.74
CA LYS A 132 -43.33 -21.25 -22.97
C LYS A 132 -43.80 -20.14 -23.91
N ARG A 133 -44.65 -19.24 -23.42
CA ARG A 133 -45.11 -18.06 -24.15
C ARG A 133 -44.70 -16.78 -23.43
N PHE A 134 -44.43 -15.74 -24.19
CA PHE A 134 -44.20 -14.39 -23.69
C PHE A 134 -44.86 -13.36 -24.60
N LEU A 135 -45.01 -12.15 -24.07
CA LEU A 135 -45.46 -10.98 -24.83
C LEU A 135 -44.23 -10.17 -25.24
N PHE A 136 -44.34 -9.41 -26.32
CA PHE A 136 -43.34 -8.42 -26.70
C PHE A 136 -44.04 -7.11 -27.03
N SER A 137 -43.34 -5.99 -26.86
CA SER A 137 -43.83 -4.67 -27.21
C SER A 137 -42.66 -3.78 -27.63
N ASP A 138 -42.91 -2.99 -28.68
CA ASP A 138 -42.01 -1.94 -29.19
C ASP A 138 -42.63 -0.55 -28.95
N ASP A 139 -43.68 -0.48 -28.12
CA ASP A 139 -44.39 0.78 -27.84
C ASP A 139 -43.55 1.65 -26.88
N PRO A 140 -43.08 2.83 -27.32
CA PRO A 140 -42.22 3.69 -26.50
C PRO A 140 -42.87 4.16 -25.20
N GLU A 141 -44.19 4.34 -25.16
CA GLU A 141 -44.88 4.77 -23.93
C GLU A 141 -44.93 3.65 -22.90
N LEU A 142 -45.15 2.41 -23.36
CA LEU A 142 -45.13 1.23 -22.51
C LEU A 142 -43.71 0.95 -22.01
N ILE A 143 -42.69 1.03 -22.88
CA ILE A 143 -41.29 0.83 -22.50
C ILE A 143 -40.87 1.80 -21.39
N LYS A 144 -41.21 3.09 -21.54
CA LYS A 144 -40.94 4.12 -20.52
C LYS A 144 -41.58 3.81 -19.18
N SER A 145 -42.75 3.16 -19.15
CA SER A 145 -43.40 2.76 -17.90
C SER A 145 -42.65 1.66 -17.13
N TYR A 146 -41.77 0.91 -17.80
CA TYR A 146 -40.95 -0.14 -17.23
C TYR A 146 -39.52 0.31 -16.87
N ILE A 147 -39.11 1.52 -17.28
CA ILE A 147 -37.84 2.11 -16.83
C ILE A 147 -37.98 2.41 -15.34
N SER A 148 -37.25 1.67 -14.51
CA SER A 148 -37.32 1.81 -13.06
C SER A 148 -36.28 2.80 -12.55
N ASP A 149 -36.71 3.85 -11.86
CA ASP A 149 -35.83 4.78 -11.12
C ASP A 149 -35.15 4.12 -9.90
N ASN A 150 -35.42 2.84 -9.65
CA ASN A 150 -35.07 2.13 -8.42
C ASN A 150 -33.62 1.62 -8.36
N VAL A 151 -32.73 2.12 -9.21
CA VAL A 151 -31.29 1.90 -9.06
C VAL A 151 -30.83 2.66 -7.82
N LYS A 152 -30.75 1.95 -6.69
CA LYS A 152 -30.22 2.53 -5.46
C LYS A 152 -28.74 2.84 -5.69
N THR A 153 -28.47 4.10 -5.99
CA THR A 153 -27.12 4.61 -6.13
C THR A 153 -26.60 4.96 -4.75
N VAL A 154 -25.61 4.21 -4.29
CA VAL A 154 -24.93 4.48 -3.02
C VAL A 154 -23.62 5.18 -3.32
N LYS A 155 -23.47 6.40 -2.80
CA LYS A 155 -22.18 7.08 -2.75
C LYS A 155 -21.31 6.43 -1.68
N LYS A 156 -20.10 6.01 -2.03
CA LYS A 156 -19.10 5.59 -1.05
C LYS A 156 -17.82 6.39 -1.24
N THR A 157 -17.35 7.01 -0.16
CA THR A 157 -16.01 7.58 -0.11
C THR A 157 -14.99 6.46 -0.03
N VAL A 158 -14.00 6.50 -0.92
CA VAL A 158 -12.89 5.55 -1.01
C VAL A 158 -11.57 6.30 -1.14
N TYR A 159 -10.48 5.63 -0.78
CA TYR A 159 -9.13 6.16 -0.89
C TYR A 159 -8.40 5.39 -1.99
N SER A 160 -8.04 6.07 -3.06
CA SER A 160 -7.26 5.51 -4.17
C SER A 160 -5.77 5.69 -3.90
N SER A 161 -5.01 4.59 -3.93
CA SER A 161 -3.55 4.65 -3.84
C SER A 161 -2.95 5.11 -5.16
N VAL A 162 -2.17 6.19 -5.14
CA VAL A 162 -1.44 6.68 -6.34
C VAL A 162 -0.31 5.72 -6.72
N VAL A 163 0.20 4.96 -5.74
CA VAL A 163 1.30 4.02 -5.95
C VAL A 163 0.81 2.77 -6.70
N SER A 164 -0.32 2.21 -6.30
CA SER A 164 -0.82 0.90 -6.74
C SER A 164 -2.10 0.93 -7.59
N GLY A 165 -2.85 2.03 -7.57
CA GLY A 165 -4.18 2.14 -8.16
C GLY A 165 -5.29 1.40 -7.39
N LYS A 166 -4.97 0.74 -6.27
CA LYS A 166 -5.97 0.03 -5.44
C LYS A 166 -6.86 1.01 -4.68
N LEU A 167 -8.12 0.62 -4.50
CA LEU A 167 -9.08 1.33 -3.67
C LEU A 167 -9.13 0.75 -2.25
N PHE A 168 -9.16 1.64 -1.27
CA PHE A 168 -9.21 1.31 0.15
C PHE A 168 -10.38 2.03 0.82
N HIS A 169 -10.86 1.47 1.93
CA HIS A 169 -11.96 2.04 2.71
C HIS A 169 -11.52 3.18 3.63
N ASN A 170 -10.22 3.29 3.94
CA ASN A 170 -9.65 4.40 4.72
C ASN A 170 -8.18 4.63 4.36
N LYS A 171 -7.66 5.81 4.71
CA LYS A 171 -6.25 6.19 4.50
C LYS A 171 -5.26 5.28 5.26
N LYS A 172 -5.62 4.79 6.45
CA LYS A 172 -4.77 3.89 7.26
C LYS A 172 -4.44 2.59 6.53
N ALA A 173 -5.42 2.03 5.82
CA ALA A 173 -5.24 0.82 5.03
C ALA A 173 -4.32 1.06 3.82
N VAL A 174 -4.37 2.26 3.22
CA VAL A 174 -3.41 2.66 2.17
C VAL A 174 -1.99 2.66 2.74
N ILE A 175 -1.78 3.30 3.90
CA ILE A 175 -0.47 3.39 4.55
C ILE A 175 0.05 1.98 4.91
N ALA A 176 -0.80 1.11 5.44
CA ALA A 176 -0.42 -0.26 5.78
C ALA A 176 0.00 -1.07 4.55
N ASP A 177 -0.74 -0.98 3.43
CA ASP A 177 -0.36 -1.62 2.16
C ASP A 177 0.95 -1.02 1.62
N PHE A 178 1.12 0.30 1.75
CA PHE A 178 2.33 1.01 1.35
C PHE A 178 3.57 0.50 2.08
N LYS A 179 3.55 0.52 3.42
CA LYS A 179 4.64 0.06 4.29
C LYS A 179 5.05 -1.38 3.97
N LYS A 180 4.06 -2.26 3.73
CA LYS A 180 4.31 -3.69 3.54
C LYS A 180 4.89 -4.05 2.16
N ASN A 181 4.43 -3.37 1.10
CA ASN A 181 4.63 -3.87 -0.26
C ASN A 181 5.53 -2.99 -1.14
N TYR A 182 5.80 -1.74 -0.73
CA TYR A 182 6.44 -0.77 -1.61
C TYR A 182 7.73 -0.17 -1.06
N LEU A 183 8.06 -0.43 0.20
CA LEU A 183 9.32 -0.06 0.82
C LEU A 183 10.22 -1.28 0.94
N LYS A 184 11.53 -1.05 0.87
CA LYS A 184 12.55 -2.06 1.16
C LYS A 184 13.51 -1.51 2.20
N ASP A 185 13.74 -2.25 3.26
CA ASP A 185 14.71 -1.88 4.28
C ASP A 185 16.13 -1.98 3.72
N ILE A 186 17.00 -1.05 4.14
CA ILE A 186 18.42 -1.04 3.80
C ILE A 186 19.22 -0.61 5.03
N SER A 187 20.40 -1.18 5.26
CA SER A 187 21.29 -0.77 6.35
C SER A 187 21.94 0.58 6.05
N LEU A 188 22.35 1.30 7.09
CA LEU A 188 23.03 2.60 6.93
C LEU A 188 24.37 2.46 6.17
N GLU A 189 25.08 1.34 6.38
CA GLU A 189 26.27 0.95 5.61
C GLU A 189 25.96 0.83 4.11
N ASP A 190 24.89 0.11 3.77
CA ASP A 190 24.51 -0.14 2.38
C ASP A 190 24.04 1.13 1.66
N VAL A 191 23.54 2.15 2.39
CA VAL A 191 23.14 3.44 1.82
C VAL A 191 24.32 4.11 1.09
N GLN A 192 25.52 4.06 1.65
CA GLN A 192 26.71 4.71 1.08
C GLN A 192 27.22 4.02 -0.18
N SER A 193 27.09 2.69 -0.22
CA SER A 193 27.51 1.90 -1.38
C SER A 193 26.56 2.04 -2.58
N GLN A 194 25.37 2.59 -2.35
CA GLN A 194 24.30 2.62 -3.34
C GLN A 194 24.42 3.79 -4.32
N LYS A 195 24.69 3.49 -5.59
CA LYS A 195 24.79 4.49 -6.68
C LYS A 195 23.52 4.65 -7.50
N ARG A 196 22.54 3.78 -7.32
CA ARG A 196 21.33 3.71 -8.17
C ARG A 196 20.15 4.54 -7.66
N PHE A 197 20.24 5.03 -6.44
CA PHE A 197 19.15 5.70 -5.74
C PHE A 197 19.66 7.03 -5.18
N ASP A 198 18.82 8.05 -5.27
CA ASP A 198 19.11 9.36 -4.68
C ASP A 198 18.79 9.32 -3.18
N ILE A 199 19.57 10.03 -2.37
CA ILE A 199 19.30 10.16 -0.93
C ILE A 199 18.42 11.39 -0.72
N GLU A 200 17.40 11.27 0.12
CA GLU A 200 16.60 12.41 0.57
C GLU A 200 17.50 13.51 1.17
N GLU A 201 17.28 14.77 0.80
CA GLU A 201 18.11 15.91 1.22
C GLU A 201 18.29 15.99 2.73
N SER A 202 17.19 15.87 3.50
CA SER A 202 17.24 15.88 4.97
C SER A 202 18.04 14.72 5.56
N PHE A 203 18.05 13.58 4.87
CA PHE A 203 18.84 12.42 5.28
C PHE A 203 20.31 12.56 4.88
N LEU A 204 20.57 13.14 3.70
CA LEU A 204 21.92 13.43 3.22
C LEU A 204 22.64 14.42 4.14
N GLU A 205 21.95 15.45 4.61
CA GLU A 205 22.48 16.42 5.58
C GLU A 205 22.93 15.71 6.88
N ILE A 206 22.12 14.79 7.39
CA ILE A 206 22.47 14.00 8.58
C ILE A 206 23.68 13.10 8.32
N LEU A 207 23.74 12.45 7.16
CA LEU A 207 24.89 11.63 6.80
C LEU A 207 26.17 12.46 6.71
N GLN A 208 26.08 13.68 6.19
CA GLN A 208 27.24 14.58 6.11
C GLN A 208 27.69 15.11 7.47
N GLU A 209 26.79 15.21 8.45
CA GLU A 209 27.09 15.68 9.80
C GLU A 209 27.65 14.56 10.71
N TYR A 210 27.18 13.32 10.56
CA TYR A 210 27.51 12.21 11.46
C TYR A 210 28.33 11.10 10.81
N VAL A 211 28.69 11.21 9.52
CA VAL A 211 29.55 10.23 8.84
C VAL A 211 30.78 10.92 8.27
N ASP A 212 31.66 11.33 9.17
CA ASP A 212 33.03 11.74 8.88
C ASP A 212 34.02 11.11 9.88
N GLU A 213 35.32 11.21 9.59
CA GLU A 213 36.39 10.64 10.44
C GLU A 213 36.44 11.30 11.82
N ASP A 214 36.11 12.59 11.90
CA ASP A 214 36.08 13.34 13.15
C ASP A 214 34.98 12.79 14.08
N ALA A 215 33.78 12.52 13.56
CA ALA A 215 32.67 11.96 14.33
C ALA A 215 32.92 10.51 14.78
N ILE A 216 33.62 9.71 13.97
CA ILE A 216 34.05 8.36 14.39
C ILE A 216 35.06 8.47 15.54
N THR A 217 36.00 9.39 15.45
CA THR A 217 36.99 9.64 16.51
C THR A 217 36.31 10.09 17.80
N GLU A 218 35.42 11.08 17.72
CA GLU A 218 34.61 11.55 18.85
C GLU A 218 33.79 10.41 19.49
N PHE A 219 33.28 9.48 18.67
CA PHE A 219 32.55 8.30 19.16
C PHE A 219 33.44 7.32 19.93
N VAL A 220 34.63 7.00 19.41
CA VAL A 220 35.58 6.11 20.10
C VAL A 220 36.04 6.72 21.42
N GLU A 221 36.33 8.03 21.42
CA GLU A 221 36.69 8.77 22.64
C GLU A 221 35.55 8.74 23.68
N ALA A 222 34.30 9.00 23.25
CA ALA A 222 33.14 8.95 24.13
C ALA A 222 32.89 7.55 24.72
N LEU A 223 33.14 6.48 23.95
CA LEU A 223 33.04 5.11 24.45
C LEU A 223 34.16 4.76 25.43
N ALA A 224 35.38 5.29 25.23
CA ALA A 224 36.52 5.06 26.10
C ALA A 224 36.31 5.61 27.53
N GLU A 225 35.42 6.58 27.72
CA GLU A 225 35.02 7.09 29.05
C GLU A 225 34.20 6.08 29.88
N HIS A 226 33.85 4.94 29.30
CA HIS A 226 33.03 3.91 29.93
C HIS A 226 33.76 2.56 29.97
N ASP A 227 34.12 2.10 31.17
CA ASP A 227 34.84 0.85 31.43
C ASP A 227 34.28 -0.39 30.70
N GLU A 228 32.98 -0.42 30.47
CA GLU A 228 32.28 -1.52 29.80
C GLU A 228 32.61 -1.65 28.30
N PHE A 229 33.05 -0.57 27.66
CA PHE A 229 33.38 -0.54 26.23
C PHE A 229 34.88 -0.64 25.93
N VAL A 230 35.74 -0.46 26.94
CA VAL A 230 37.21 -0.49 26.80
C VAL A 230 37.71 -1.72 26.03
N PRO A 231 37.24 -2.97 26.29
CA PRO A 231 37.72 -4.14 25.54
C PRO A 231 37.45 -4.06 24.03
N TYR A 232 36.36 -3.42 23.62
CA TYR A 232 35.99 -3.27 22.21
C TYR A 232 36.76 -2.13 21.55
N VAL A 233 36.95 -1.01 22.27
CA VAL A 233 37.76 0.12 21.79
C VAL A 233 39.21 -0.30 21.56
N THR A 234 39.80 -1.06 22.50
CA THR A 234 41.17 -1.59 22.33
C THR A 234 41.25 -2.55 21.14
N GLN A 235 40.25 -3.42 20.97
CA GLN A 235 40.20 -4.32 19.82
C GLN A 235 40.16 -3.56 18.49
N TRP A 236 39.42 -2.46 18.39
CA TRP A 236 39.37 -1.66 17.16
C TRP A 236 40.69 -0.95 16.89
N ALA A 237 41.33 -0.40 17.92
CA ALA A 237 42.64 0.24 17.78
C ALA A 237 43.77 -0.75 17.38
N GLU A 238 43.73 -1.99 17.88
CA GLU A 238 44.71 -3.03 17.53
C GLU A 238 44.54 -3.53 16.08
N VAL A 239 43.32 -3.56 15.55
CA VAL A 239 43.06 -3.99 14.16
C VAL A 239 43.59 -2.98 13.14
N ASP A 240 43.53 -1.68 13.44
CA ASP A 240 44.09 -0.64 12.58
C ASP A 240 45.64 -0.73 12.49
N GLU A 241 46.33 -1.10 13.58
CA GLU A 241 47.79 -1.26 13.59
C GLU A 241 48.26 -2.47 12.75
N ASP A 242 47.51 -3.58 12.77
CA ASP A 242 47.83 -4.78 12.00
C ASP A 242 47.57 -4.60 10.47
N GLU A 243 46.63 -3.74 10.06
CA GLU A 243 46.35 -3.44 8.64
C GLU A 243 47.36 -2.44 8.01
N GLU A 244 48.01 -1.59 8.80
CA GLU A 244 49.06 -0.66 8.32
C GLU A 244 50.43 -1.34 8.11
N GLU A 245 50.65 -2.53 8.69
CA GLU A 245 51.92 -3.28 8.58
C GLU A 245 51.96 -4.30 7.41
N GLU A 246 50.88 -4.49 6.65
CA GLU A 246 50.81 -5.34 5.43
C GLU A 246 50.95 -4.56 4.10
#